data_AF-Q05WD3-F1
#
_entry.id   AF-Q05WD3-F1
#
_cell.length_a   1.000
_cell.length_b   1.000
_cell.length_c   1.000
_cell.angle_alpha   90.00
_cell.angle_beta   90.00
_cell.angle_gamma   90.00
#
_symmetry.space_group_name_H-M   'P 1'
#
loop_
_entity.id
_entity.type
_entity.pdbx_description
1 polymer ?
#
loop_
_entity_poly.entity_id
_entity_poly.type
_entity_poly.pdbx_seq_one_letter_code
_entity_poly.pdbx_strand_id
1 'polypeptide(L)' 'MDPALKARLLKESRTPWRGLRRLVWVALFASGGLGLLVMSFRVSAGNSVVLTDLGIQIGAVVLFGGLLWFDRSRDD' A
#
# COMPACT_ATOMS: atom_id res chain seq x y z
N MET A 1 -7.66 37.53 -7.61
CA MET A 1 -7.92 36.16 -7.11
C MET A 1 -8.42 36.28 -5.69
N ASP A 2 -9.51 35.58 -5.36
CA ASP A 2 -10.01 35.49 -3.99
C ASP A 2 -8.91 34.97 -3.04
N PRO A 3 -8.54 35.72 -1.98
CA PRO A 3 -7.54 35.31 -1.00
C PRO A 3 -7.84 33.93 -0.37
N ALA A 4 -9.12 33.60 -0.16
CA ALA A 4 -9.53 32.32 0.41
C ALA A 4 -9.27 31.16 -0.55
N LEU A 5 -9.55 31.35 -1.85
CA LEU A 5 -9.24 30.38 -2.90
C LEU A 5 -7.72 30.18 -3.05
N LYS A 6 -6.93 31.26 -3.01
CA LYS A 6 -5.46 31.19 -3.07
C LYS A 6 -4.88 30.41 -1.89
N ALA A 7 -5.38 30.63 -0.67
CA ALA A 7 -4.92 29.91 0.51
C ALA A 7 -5.24 28.41 0.45
N ARG A 8 -6.40 28.04 -0.08
CA ARG A 8 -6.78 26.62 -0.31
C ARG A 8 -5.89 25.94 -1.34
N LEU A 9 -5.67 26.56 -2.49
CA LEU A 9 -4.80 26.02 -3.55
C LEU A 9 -3.35 25.88 -3.08
N LEU A 10 -2.83 26.86 -2.32
CA LEU A 10 -1.50 26.76 -1.71
C LEU A 10 -1.43 25.60 -0.71
N LYS A 11 -2.51 25.34 0.04
CA LYS A 11 -2.58 24.19 0.97
C LYS A 11 -2.59 22.85 0.23
N GLU A 12 -3.35 22.73 -0.85
CA GLU A 12 -3.41 21.52 -1.69
C GLU A 12 -2.10 21.27 -2.45
N SER A 13 -1.44 22.33 -2.91
CA SER A 13 -0.17 22.25 -3.64
C SER A 13 1.02 21.76 -2.81
N ARG A 14 0.91 21.74 -1.47
CA ARG A 14 1.99 21.30 -0.58
C ARG A 14 2.23 19.79 -0.63
N THR A 15 1.30 19.00 -1.15
CA THR A 15 1.44 17.55 -1.21
C THR A 15 0.89 16.93 -2.52
N PRO A 16 1.45 17.30 -3.69
CA PRO A 16 0.90 16.89 -4.98
C PRO A 16 1.06 15.38 -5.24
N TRP A 17 2.04 14.73 -4.60
CA TRP A 17 2.38 13.32 -4.82
C TRP A 17 1.60 12.32 -3.95
N ARG A 18 0.61 12.78 -3.17
CA ARG A 18 -0.14 11.91 -2.23
C ARG A 18 -0.90 10.78 -2.92
N GLY A 19 -1.65 11.11 -3.98
CA GLY A 19 -2.41 10.11 -4.74
C GLY A 19 -1.51 9.05 -5.36
N LEU A 20 -0.39 9.49 -5.95
CA LEU A 20 0.62 8.59 -6.51
C LEU A 20 1.22 7.67 -5.45
N ARG A 21 1.62 8.22 -4.30
CA ARG A 21 2.18 7.45 -3.19
C ARG A 21 1.21 6.37 -2.69
N ARG A 22 -0.06 6.72 -2.50
CA ARG A 22 -1.09 5.77 -2.08
C ARG A 22 -1.29 4.67 -3.13
N LEU A 23 -1.30 5.01 -4.41
CA LEU A 23 -1.40 4.03 -5.50
C LEU A 23 -0.24 3.04 -5.47
N VAL A 24 0.98 3.52 -5.23
CA VAL A 24 2.17 2.65 -5.08
C VAL A 24 1.99 1.69 -3.89
N TRP A 25 1.56 2.18 -2.73
CA TRP A 25 1.31 1.32 -1.57
C TRP A 25 0.22 0.28 -1.83
N VAL A 26 -0.89 0.67 -2.49
CA VAL A 26 -1.94 -0.27 -2.89
C VAL A 26 -1.40 -1.35 -3.83
N ALA A 27 -0.64 -0.96 -4.85
CA ALA A 27 -0.10 -1.90 -5.83
C ALA A 27 0.85 -2.92 -5.18
N LEU A 28 1.74 -2.46 -4.30
CA LEU A 28 2.68 -3.32 -3.59
C LEU A 28 1.99 -4.22 -2.56
N PHE A 29 1.00 -3.69 -1.82
CA PHE A 29 0.17 -4.47 -0.90
C PHE A 29 -0.61 -5.56 -1.66
N ALA A 30 -1.26 -5.20 -2.77
CA ALA A 30 -2.04 -6.13 -3.58
C ALA A 30 -1.15 -7.22 -4.20
N SER A 31 0.05 -6.86 -4.65
CA SER A 31 1.04 -7.83 -5.12
C SER A 31 1.44 -8.83 -4.03
N GLY A 32 1.73 -8.32 -2.83
CA GLY A 32 1.98 -9.13 -1.64
C GLY A 32 0.86 -10.12 -1.35
N GLY A 33 -0.38 -9.60 -1.30
CA GLY A 33 -1.57 -10.38 -1.01
C GLY A 33 -1.87 -11.45 -2.06
N LEU A 34 -1.70 -11.12 -3.35
CA LEU A 34 -1.83 -12.09 -4.45
C LEU A 34 -0.79 -13.21 -4.32
N GLY A 35 0.46 -12.85 -4.00
CA GLY A 35 1.53 -13.83 -3.75
C GLY A 35 1.18 -14.81 -2.63
N LEU A 36 0.69 -14.31 -1.49
CA LEU A 36 0.23 -15.14 -0.38
C LEU A 36 -0.96 -16.02 -0.74
N LEU A 37 -1.92 -15.49 -1.51
CA LEU A 37 -3.07 -16.25 -1.98
C LEU A 37 -2.63 -17.43 -2.86
N VAL A 38 -1.73 -17.19 -3.82
CA VAL A 38 -1.17 -18.26 -4.67
C VAL A 38 -0.39 -19.28 -3.85
N MET A 39 0.45 -18.84 -2.92
CA MET A 39 1.20 -19.73 -2.02
C MET A 39 0.27 -20.60 -1.16
N SER A 40 -0.84 -20.04 -0.69
CA SER A 40 -1.85 -20.77 0.08
C SER A 40 -2.45 -21.90 -0.75
N PHE A 41 -2.84 -21.63 -1.99
CA PHE A 41 -3.31 -22.67 -2.91
C PHE A 41 -2.26 -23.73 -3.21
N ARG A 42 -0.99 -23.34 -3.38
CA ARG A 42 0.12 -24.29 -3.58
C ARG A 42 0.24 -25.26 -2.41
N VAL A 43 0.20 -24.74 -1.17
CA VAL A 43 0.23 -25.55 0.06
C VAL A 43 -1.00 -26.46 0.15
N SER A 44 -2.20 -25.95 -0.14
CA SER A 44 -3.42 -26.76 -0.17
C SER A 44 -3.38 -27.88 -1.21
N ALA A 45 -2.67 -27.68 -2.32
CA ALA A 45 -2.44 -28.69 -3.35
C ALA A 45 -1.29 -29.67 -3.01
N GLY A 46 -0.71 -29.60 -1.80
CA GLY A 46 0.38 -30.48 -1.35
C GLY A 46 1.78 -30.08 -1.83
N ASN A 47 1.94 -28.89 -2.41
CA ASN A 47 3.25 -28.38 -2.81
C ASN A 47 3.96 -27.69 -1.64
N SER A 48 5.29 -27.74 -1.64
CA SER A 48 6.10 -26.93 -0.74
C SER A 48 6.20 -25.47 -1.23
N VAL A 49 6.32 -24.57 -0.26
CA VAL A 49 6.62 -23.13 -0.47
C VAL A 49 7.89 -22.79 0.28
N VAL A 50 8.73 -21.94 -0.32
CA VAL A 50 9.98 -21.52 0.30
C VAL A 50 9.66 -20.54 1.42
N LEU A 51 10.19 -20.81 2.62
CA LEU A 51 9.88 -20.02 3.82
C LEU A 51 10.33 -18.55 3.68
N THR A 52 11.46 -18.30 3.02
CA THR A 52 11.95 -16.95 2.76
C THR A 52 10.99 -16.17 1.86
N ASP A 53 10.46 -16.81 0.81
CA ASP A 53 9.52 -16.16 -0.11
C ASP A 53 8.21 -15.84 0.60
N LEU A 54 7.71 -16.78 1.42
CA LEU A 54 6.52 -16.57 2.25
C LEU A 54 6.74 -15.40 3.23
N GLY A 55 7.90 -15.35 3.89
CA GLY A 55 8.27 -14.26 4.78
C GLY A 55 8.31 -12.90 4.10
N ILE A 56 8.85 -12.82 2.87
CA ILE A 56 8.88 -11.59 2.07
C ILE A 56 7.45 -11.14 1.73
N GLN A 57 6.58 -12.07 1.31
CA GLN A 57 5.20 -11.74 0.95
C GLN A 57 4.39 -11.26 2.17
N ILE A 58 4.53 -11.93 3.32
CA ILE A 58 3.93 -11.48 4.59
C ILE A 58 4.46 -10.10 4.96
N GLY A 59 5.77 -9.91 4.90
CA GLY A 59 6.43 -8.64 5.19
C GLY A 59 5.91 -7.51 4.30
N ALA A 60 5.73 -7.76 3.01
CA ALA A 60 5.17 -6.80 2.06
C ALA A 60 3.74 -6.42 2.44
N VAL A 61 2.87 -7.39 2.72
CA VAL A 61 1.47 -7.13 3.10
C VAL A 61 1.39 -6.33 4.40
N VAL A 62 2.16 -6.69 5.42
CA VAL A 62 2.18 -5.96 6.71
C VAL A 62 2.74 -4.56 6.53
N LEU A 63 3.87 -4.40 5.84
CA LEU A 63 4.53 -3.11 5.65
C LEU A 63 3.66 -2.16 4.83
N PHE A 64 3.23 -2.58 3.64
CA PHE A 64 2.45 -1.71 2.75
C PHE A 64 1.02 -1.50 3.26
N GLY A 65 0.43 -2.49 3.95
CA GLY A 65 -0.84 -2.33 4.65
C GLY A 65 -0.73 -1.31 5.78
N GLY A 66 0.36 -1.36 6.56
CA GLY A 66 0.67 -0.37 7.58
C GLY A 66 0.90 1.03 7.01
N LEU A 67 1.62 1.16 5.89
CA LEU A 67 1.82 2.43 5.19
C LEU A 67 0.51 3.00 4.65
N LEU A 68 -0.39 2.15 4.12
CA LEU A 68 -1.73 2.57 3.69
C LEU A 68 -2.58 3.08 4.85
N TRP A 69 -2.53 2.37 5.99
CA TRP A 69 -3.23 2.79 7.20
C TRP A 69 -2.70 4.14 7.69
N PHE A 70 -1.38 4.29 7.77
CA PHE A 70 -0.74 5.52 8.22
C PHE A 70 -1.04 6.69 7.28
N ASP A 71 -1.01 6.49 5.96
CA ASP A 71 -1.37 7.54 4.99
C ASP A 71 -2.85 7.94 5.17
N ARG A 72 -3.75 7.01 5.47
CA ARG A 72 -5.16 7.32 5.76
C ARG A 72 -5.32 8.12 7.06
N SER A 73 -4.62 7.78 8.14
CA SER A 73 -4.71 8.51 9.41
C SER A 73 -4.20 9.95 9.35
N ARG A 74 -3.55 10.36 8.25
CA ARG A 74 -3.13 11.76 7.99
C ARG A 74 -4.13 12.52 7.11
N ASP A 75 -5.21 11.86 6.69
CA ASP A 75 -6.31 12.44 5.93
C ASP A 75 -7.43 12.97 6.86
N ASP A 76 -7.59 12.39 8.06
CA ASP A 76 -8.48 12.85 9.15
C ASP A 76 -7.83 13.97 10.00
#